data_AF-A0A2P4PCR1-F1
#
_entry.id   AF-A0A2P4PCR1-F1
#
_cell.length_a   1.000
_cell.length_b   1.000
_cell.length_c   1.000
_cell.angle_alpha   90.00
_cell.angle_beta   90.00
_cell.angle_gamma   90.00
#
_symmetry.space_group_name_H-M   'P 1'
#
loop_
_entity.id
_entity.type
_entity.pdbx_description
1 polymer ?
#
loop_
_entity_poly.entity_id
_entity_poly.type
_entity_poly.pdbx_seq_one_letter_code
_entity_poly.pdbx_strand_id
1 'polypeptide(L)' 'LFKIINYKKDKKSDIYSLGVLLWEISSGHPPFLGYSRLLLGSHISYQNLREKPIEGTPLKYQQLYEKCWNG' A
#
# COMPACT_ATOMS: atom_id res chain seq x y z
N LEU A 1 -23.89 -0.34 -4.17
CA LEU A 1 -23.25 0.29 -5.34
C LEU A 1 -22.17 1.23 -4.79
N PHE A 2 -20.90 0.81 -4.76
CA PHE A 2 -19.83 1.68 -4.29
C PHE A 2 -19.75 2.88 -5.22
N LYS A 3 -20.13 4.05 -4.71
CA LYS A 3 -19.90 5.32 -5.38
C LYS A 3 -18.39 5.37 -5.59
N ILE A 4 -17.93 5.32 -6.83
CA ILE A 4 -16.58 5.79 -7.15
C ILE A 4 -16.65 7.27 -6.82
N ILE A 5 -16.31 7.60 -5.58
CA ILE A 5 -15.97 8.95 -5.14
C ILE A 5 -15.03 9.45 -6.24
N ASN A 6 -15.30 10.61 -6.84
CA ASN A 6 -14.50 11.19 -7.94
C ASN A 6 -13.01 11.20 -7.55
N TYR A 7 -12.33 10.08 -7.78
CA TYR A 7 -10.99 9.86 -7.30
C TYR A 7 -10.10 10.56 -8.28
N LYS A 8 -9.58 11.71 -7.84
CA LYS A 8 -8.64 12.47 -8.63
C LYS A 8 -7.25 11.92 -8.33
N LYS A 9 -6.66 11.27 -9.33
CA LYS A 9 -5.25 10.90 -9.29
C LYS A 9 -4.41 12.16 -9.01
N ASP A 10 -3.53 12.07 -8.03
CA ASP A 10 -2.62 13.14 -7.64
C ASP A 10 -1.24 12.58 -7.27
N LYS A 11 -0.30 13.47 -6.93
CA LYS A 11 1.06 13.05 -6.54
C LYS A 11 1.07 12.11 -5.33
N LYS A 12 0.11 12.25 -4.40
CA LYS A 12 0.03 11.39 -3.22
C LYS A 12 -0.30 9.97 -3.62
N SER A 13 -1.22 9.79 -4.57
CA SER A 13 -1.54 8.47 -5.10
C SER A 13 -0.39 7.77 -5.81
N ASP A 14 0.44 8.52 -6.54
CA ASP A 14 1.64 7.98 -7.18
C ASP A 14 2.69 7.58 -6.12
N ILE A 15 2.89 8.41 -5.09
CA ILE A 15 3.81 8.11 -3.98
C ILE A 15 3.33 6.88 -3.19
N TYR A 16 2.03 6.77 -2.90
CA TYR A 16 1.46 5.60 -2.23
C TYR A 16 1.73 4.32 -3.02
N SER A 17 1.45 4.35 -4.33
CA SER A 17 1.65 3.20 -5.23
C SER A 17 3.13 2.81 -5.32
N LEU A 18 4.04 3.80 -5.29
CA LEU A 18 5.48 3.54 -5.19
C LEU A 18 5.85 2.82 -3.88
N GLY A 19 5.22 3.17 -2.75
CA GLY A 19 5.40 2.47 -1.49
C GLY A 19 5.02 0.99 -1.57
N VAL A 20 3.88 0.68 -2.20
CA VAL A 20 3.44 -0.71 -2.44
C VAL A 20 4.46 -1.48 -3.29
N LEU A 21 4.99 -0.86 -4.36
CA LEU A 21 6.02 -1.47 -5.21
C LEU A 21 7.33 -1.72 -4.45
N LEU A 22 7.76 -0.76 -3.62
CA LEU A 22 8.96 -0.92 -2.79
C LEU A 22 8.78 -2.05 -1.78
N TRP A 23 7.59 -2.21 -1.19
CA TRP A 23 7.28 -3.34 -0.33
C TRP A 23 7.33 -4.67 -1.10
N GLU A 24 6.72 -4.75 -2.28
CA GLU A 24 6.74 -5.97 -3.12
C GLU A 24 8.17 -6.37 -3.52
N ILE A 25 8.98 -5.42 -4.00
CA ILE A 25 10.37 -5.68 -4.41
C ILE A 25 11.23 -6.12 -3.22
N SER A 26 11.07 -5.46 -2.06
CA SER A 26 11.91 -5.73 -0.89
C SER A 26 11.49 -6.96 -0.09
N SER A 27 10.23 -7.39 -0.22
CA SER A 27 9.72 -8.62 0.41
C SER A 27 9.77 -9.82 -0.52
N GLY A 28 9.71 -9.62 -1.85
CA GLY A 28 9.54 -10.70 -2.82
C GLY A 28 8.15 -11.35 -2.81
N HIS A 29 7.15 -10.71 -2.20
CA HIS A 29 5.80 -11.25 -2.02
C HIS A 29 4.73 -10.38 -2.71
N PRO A 30 3.62 -10.97 -3.19
CA PRO A 30 2.50 -10.20 -3.71
C PRO A 30 1.83 -9.35 -2.60
N PRO A 31 1.53 -8.06 -2.87
CA PRO A 31 0.90 -7.20 -1.88
C PRO A 31 -0.54 -7.63 -1.58
N PHE A 32 -0.92 -7.54 -0.30
CA PHE A 32 -2.25 -7.88 0.21
C PHE A 32 -2.76 -9.28 -0.19
N LEU A 33 -1.86 -10.28 -0.18
CA LEU A 33 -2.24 -11.67 -0.42
C LEU A 33 -3.38 -12.10 0.55
N GLY A 34 -4.44 -12.68 -0.01
CA GLY A 34 -5.60 -13.15 0.77
C GLY A 34 -6.70 -12.10 1.02
N TYR A 35 -6.52 -10.85 0.59
CA TYR A 35 -7.57 -9.82 0.69
C TYR A 35 -8.47 -9.76 -0.55
N SER A 36 -9.77 -9.55 -0.34
CA SER A 36 -10.72 -9.31 -1.43
C SER A 36 -10.39 -8.00 -2.14
N ARG A 37 -10.15 -8.07 -3.46
CA ARG A 37 -9.85 -6.89 -4.30
C ARG A 37 -10.98 -5.86 -4.30
N LEU A 38 -12.22 -6.32 -4.15
CA LEU A 38 -13.40 -5.44 -4.09
C LEU A 38 -13.45 -4.61 -2.80
N LEU A 39 -12.93 -5.15 -1.70
CA LEU A 39 -12.96 -4.50 -0.38
C LEU A 39 -11.64 -3.81 -0.02
N LEU A 40 -10.54 -4.16 -0.71
CA LEU A 40 -9.19 -3.72 -0.38
C LEU A 40 -9.07 -2.20 -0.26
N GLY A 41 -9.65 -1.45 -1.21
CA GLY A 41 -9.65 0.02 -1.15
C GLY A 41 -10.28 0.55 0.14
N SER A 42 -11.42 -0.01 0.56
CA SER A 42 -12.07 0.38 1.81
C SER A 42 -11.24 0.04 3.05
N HIS A 43 -10.57 -1.11 3.07
CA HIS A 43 -9.71 -1.49 4.20
C HIS A 43 -8.47 -0.58 4.29
N ILE A 44 -7.84 -0.25 3.15
CA ILE A 44 -6.70 0.66 3.10
C ILE A 44 -7.11 2.06 3.57
N SER A 45 -8.25 2.58 3.09
CA SER A 45 -8.69 3.95 3.35
C SER A 45 -9.32 4.15 4.73
N TYR A 46 -10.16 3.22 5.19
CA TYR A 46 -10.95 3.40 6.42
C TYR A 46 -10.40 2.62 7.62
N GLN A 47 -9.66 1.53 7.40
CA GLN A 47 -9.11 0.69 8.47
C GLN A 47 -7.59 0.81 8.60
N ASN A 48 -6.98 1.71 7.82
CA ASN A 48 -5.52 1.88 7.74
C ASN A 48 -4.77 0.56 7.49
N LEU A 49 -5.36 -0.35 6.71
CA LEU A 49 -4.70 -1.60 6.35
C LEU A 49 -3.39 -1.30 5.60
N ARG A 50 -2.29 -1.87 6.07
CA ARG A 50 -0.94 -1.79 5.47
C ARG A 50 -0.30 -3.17 5.45
N GLU A 51 0.61 -3.37 4.52
CA GLU A 51 1.43 -4.57 4.43
C GLU A 51 2.35 -4.67 5.65
N LYS A 52 2.55 -5.90 6.13
CA LYS A 52 3.43 -6.15 7.28
C LYS A 52 4.88 -6.24 6.79
N PRO A 53 5.86 -5.72 7.55
CA PRO A 53 7.27 -6.00 7.28
C PRO A 53 7.52 -7.51 7.25
N ILE A 54 8.36 -7.95 6.31
CA ILE A 54 8.79 -9.34 6.19
C ILE A 54 10.20 -9.47 6.75
N GLU A 55 10.47 -10.57 7.45
CA GLU A 55 11.81 -10.86 7.96
C GLU A 55 12.83 -10.84 6.81
N GLY A 56 13.94 -10.12 7.02
CA GLY A 56 14.98 -9.96 6.01
C GLY A 56 14.81 -8.73 5.09
N THR A 57 13.67 -8.02 5.13
CA THR A 57 13.55 -6.73 4.45
C THR A 57 14.54 -5.71 5.06
N PRO A 58 15.40 -5.06 4.26
CA PRO A 58 16.33 -4.07 4.79
C PRO A 58 15.58 -2.89 5.43
N LEU A 59 15.99 -2.48 6.64
CA LEU A 59 15.32 -1.42 7.42
C LEU A 59 15.13 -0.11 6.63
N LYS A 60 16.07 0.23 5.75
CA LYS A 60 15.97 1.43 4.89
C LYS A 60 14.79 1.36 3.93
N TYR A 61 14.50 0.18 3.36
CA TYR A 61 13.32 -0.03 2.50
C TYR A 61 12.04 0.06 3.31
N GLN A 62 12.02 -0.54 4.51
CA GLN A 62 10.90 -0.43 5.42
C GLN A 62 10.52 1.02 5.72
N GLN A 63 11.48 1.80 6.19
CA GLN A 63 11.26 3.22 6.49
C GLN A 63 10.84 4.02 5.25
N LEU A 64 11.30 3.64 4.06
CA LEU A 64 10.98 4.34 2.82
C LEU A 64 9.52 4.08 2.39
N TYR A 65 9.08 2.83 2.31
CA TYR A 65 7.69 2.54 1.91
C TYR A 65 6.69 3.01 2.98
N GLU A 66 7.04 2.97 4.27
CA GLU A 66 6.18 3.50 5.33
C GLU A 66 6.00 5.01 5.20
N LYS A 67 7.06 5.74 4.83
CA LYS A 67 6.96 7.18 4.50
C LYS A 67 6.07 7.43 3.28
N CYS A 68 6.16 6.60 2.25
CA CYS A 68 5.31 6.69 1.07
C CYS A 68 3.81 6.56 1.43
N TRP A 69 3.46 5.75 2.41
CA TRP A 69 2.07 5.53 2.81
C TRP A 69 1.48 6.60 3.75
N ASN A 70 2.32 7.50 4.27
CA ASN A 70 1.94 8.59 5.17
C ASN A 70 1.75 9.95 4.46
N GLY A 71 1.77 9.98 3.13
CA GLY A 71 1.70 11.19 2.28
C GLY A 71 0.29 11.75 2.02
#